data_AF-B1ZVN5-F1
#
_entry.id   AF-B1ZVN5-F1
#
_cell.length_a   1.000
_cell.length_b   1.000
_cell.length_c   1.000
_cell.angle_alpha   90.00
_cell.angle_beta   90.00
_cell.angle_gamma   90.00
#
_symmetry.space_group_name_H-M   'P 1'
#
loop_
_entity.id
_entity.type
_entity.pdbx_description
1 polymer ?
#
loop_
_entity_poly.entity_id
_entity_poly.type
_entity_poly.pdbx_seq_one_letter_code
_entity_poly.pdbx_strand_id
1 'polypeptide(L)'
;MSAIKLHLEQAERDAVDRFASSLKVSAEDIAYAALNRLMLACADAEVCRDITETREWRRHNLPLWSDSACSVHAYEGKADEEPTPCRRIEA
;
A
#
# COMPACT_ATOMS: atom_id res chain seq x y z
N MET A 1 -11.37 -15.50 -21.59
CA MET A 1 -11.25 -15.19 -20.15
C MET A 1 -10.58 -13.84 -20.02
N SER A 2 -11.20 -12.91 -19.30
CA SER A 2 -10.61 -11.59 -19.03
C SER A 2 -9.45 -11.77 -18.06
N ALA A 3 -8.24 -11.34 -18.42
CA ALA A 3 -7.07 -11.43 -17.56
C ALA A 3 -6.70 -10.04 -17.05
N ILE A 4 -6.56 -9.90 -15.72
CA ILE A 4 -6.04 -8.70 -15.09
C ILE A 4 -4.55 -8.92 -14.86
N LYS A 5 -3.71 -8.04 -15.40
CA LYS A 5 -2.25 -8.08 -15.19
C LYS A 5 -1.86 -7.00 -14.19
N LEU A 6 -1.20 -7.38 -13.11
CA LEU A 6 -0.63 -6.46 -12.13
C LEU A 6 0.85 -6.29 -12.45
N HIS A 7 1.26 -5.06 -12.77
CA HIS A 7 2.65 -4.69 -12.93
C HIS A 7 3.17 -4.20 -11.58
N LEU A 8 4.25 -4.82 -11.10
CA LEU A 8 4.94 -4.47 -9.87
C LEU A 8 6.39 -4.13 -10.21
N GLU A 9 6.91 -3.09 -9.56
CA GLU A 9 8.34 -2.80 -9.54
C GLU A 9 9.10 -3.91 -8.81
N GLN A 10 10.40 -4.05 -9.07
CA GLN A 10 11.20 -5.14 -8.50
C GLN A 10 11.09 -5.21 -6.97
N ALA A 11 11.16 -4.05 -6.29
CA ALA A 11 11.08 -3.99 -4.83
C ALA A 11 9.71 -4.36 -4.26
N GLU A 12 8.62 -4.13 -5.02
CA GLU A 12 7.29 -4.64 -4.67
C GLU A 12 7.22 -6.16 -4.90
N ARG A 13 7.76 -6.61 -6.03
CA ARG A 13 7.77 -8.03 -6.38
C ARG A 13 8.53 -8.87 -5.35
N ASP A 14 9.69 -8.40 -4.92
CA ASP A 14 10.54 -9.07 -3.92
C ASP A 14 9.83 -9.22 -2.57
N ALA A 15 9.11 -8.19 -2.12
CA ALA A 15 8.32 -8.23 -0.90
C ALA A 15 7.17 -9.25 -1.00
N VAL A 16 6.44 -9.27 -2.14
CA VAL A 16 5.37 -10.24 -2.39
C VAL A 16 5.92 -11.67 -2.44
N ASP A 17 7.02 -11.89 -3.16
CA ASP A 17 7.62 -13.22 -3.30
C ASP A 17 8.16 -13.74 -1.96
N ARG A 18 8.69 -12.86 -1.09
CA ARG A 18 9.09 -13.23 0.28
C ARG A 18 7.88 -13.64 1.12
N PHE A 19 6.79 -12.88 1.06
CA PHE A 19 5.58 -13.21 1.80
C PHE A 19 4.96 -14.53 1.30
N ALA A 20 4.91 -14.74 -0.02
CA ALA A 20 4.51 -16.00 -0.65
C ALA A 20 5.35 -17.18 -0.15
N SER A 21 6.67 -17.01 -0.15
CA SER A 21 7.61 -18.03 0.30
C SER A 21 7.39 -18.40 1.77
N SER A 22 7.09 -17.42 2.63
CA SER A 22 6.82 -17.67 4.05
C SER A 22 5.56 -18.52 4.29
N LEU A 23 4.59 -18.42 3.40
CA LEU A 23 3.32 -19.15 3.45
C LEU A 23 3.30 -20.40 2.56
N LYS A 24 4.35 -20.66 1.78
CA LYS A 24 4.45 -21.72 0.78
C LYS A 24 3.33 -21.68 -0.28
N VAL A 25 2.97 -20.47 -0.71
CA VAL A 25 1.96 -20.21 -1.76
C VAL A 25 2.59 -19.43 -2.91
N SER A 26 1.84 -19.23 -4.00
CA SER A 26 2.28 -18.38 -5.10
C SER A 26 1.93 -16.91 -4.87
N ALA A 27 2.61 -16.00 -5.57
CA ALA A 27 2.24 -14.59 -5.61
C ALA A 27 0.83 -14.36 -6.18
N GLU A 28 0.36 -15.26 -7.07
CA GLU A 28 -1.01 -15.22 -7.60
C GLU A 28 -2.04 -15.50 -6.50
N ASP A 29 -1.77 -16.46 -5.61
CA ASP A 29 -2.64 -16.78 -4.47
C ASP A 29 -2.77 -15.57 -3.53
N ILE A 30 -1.67 -14.85 -3.28
CA ILE A 30 -1.67 -13.63 -2.48
C ILE A 30 -2.52 -12.54 -3.15
N ALA A 31 -2.29 -12.30 -4.45
CA ALA A 31 -3.03 -11.29 -5.20
C ALA A 31 -4.54 -11.59 -5.21
N TYR A 32 -4.89 -12.88 -5.39
CA TYR A 32 -6.28 -13.32 -5.35
C TYR A 32 -6.89 -13.17 -3.96
N ALA A 33 -6.18 -13.52 -2.90
CA ALA A 33 -6.63 -13.35 -1.53
C ALA A 33 -6.86 -11.87 -1.16
N ALA A 34 -5.96 -10.98 -1.59
CA ALA A 34 -6.09 -9.54 -1.41
C ALA A 34 -7.33 -9.00 -2.13
N LEU A 35 -7.53 -9.39 -3.39
CA LEU A 35 -8.72 -9.03 -4.16
C LEU A 35 -10.00 -9.52 -3.48
N ASN A 36 -10.05 -10.78 -3.05
CA ASN A 36 -11.20 -11.35 -2.38
C ASN A 36 -11.56 -10.60 -1.09
N ARG A 37 -10.56 -10.28 -0.26
CA ARG A 37 -10.78 -9.51 0.97
C ARG A 37 -11.32 -8.11 0.70
N LEU A 38 -10.78 -7.41 -0.30
CA LEU A 38 -11.28 -6.08 -0.69
C LEU A 38 -12.71 -6.15 -1.22
N MET A 39 -13.02 -7.13 -2.06
CA MET A 39 -14.36 -7.29 -2.61
C MET A 39 -15.39 -7.69 -1.55
N LEU A 40 -15.00 -8.45 -0.53
CA LEU A 40 -15.89 -8.76 0.60
C LEU A 40 -16.15 -7.54 1.50
N ALA A 41 -15.19 -6.61 1.57
CA ALA A 41 -15.30 -5.38 2.36
C ALA A 41 -15.83 -4.18 1.54
N CYS A 42 -16.34 -4.39 0.32
CA CYS A 42 -16.72 -3.29 -0.59
C CYS A 42 -17.90 -2.44 -0.11
N ALA A 43 -18.68 -2.91 0.85
CA ALA A 43 -19.74 -2.12 1.48
C ALA A 43 -19.21 -1.08 2.48
N ASP A 44 -17.93 -1.18 2.86
CA ASP A 44 -17.27 -0.22 3.74
C ASP A 44 -16.77 0.99 2.92
N ALA A 45 -17.27 2.18 3.28
CA ALA A 45 -16.91 3.42 2.63
C ALA A 45 -15.42 3.75 2.79
N GLU A 46 -14.80 3.36 3.91
CA GLU A 46 -13.38 3.58 4.16
C GLU A 46 -12.52 2.72 3.25
N VAL A 47 -12.91 1.46 3.00
CA VAL A 47 -12.21 0.58 2.04
C VAL A 47 -12.31 1.12 0.61
N CYS A 48 -13.47 1.66 0.23
CA CYS A 48 -13.63 2.31 -1.08
C CYS A 48 -12.76 3.55 -1.22
N ARG A 49 -12.62 4.33 -0.15
CA ARG A 49 -11.75 5.50 -0.08
C ARG A 49 -10.28 5.08 -0.22
N ASP A 50 -9.85 4.07 0.53
CA ASP A 50 -8.49 3.52 0.48
C ASP A 50 -8.09 3.05 -0.93
N ILE A 51 -9.00 2.41 -1.68
CA ILE A 51 -8.73 1.99 -3.07
C ILE A 51 -8.39 3.21 -3.94
N THR A 52 -9.11 4.32 -3.75
CA THR A 52 -8.93 5.55 -4.53
C THR A 52 -7.66 6.28 -4.10
N GLU A 53 -7.39 6.37 -2.80
CA GLU A 53 -6.18 6.99 -2.25
C GLU A 53 -4.92 6.22 -2.64
N THR A 54 -4.95 4.88 -2.55
CA THR A 54 -3.84 4.00 -2.96
C THR A 54 -3.54 4.15 -4.46
N ARG A 55 -4.58 4.35 -5.30
CA ARG A 55 -4.41 4.60 -6.74
C ARG A 55 -3.64 5.89 -7.02
N GLU A 56 -3.90 6.96 -6.27
CA GLU A 56 -3.20 8.24 -6.44
C GLU A 56 -1.78 8.15 -5.87
N TRP A 57 -1.63 7.53 -4.70
CA TRP A 57 -0.35 7.47 -4.01
C TRP A 57 0.69 6.61 -4.77
N ARG A 58 0.28 5.48 -5.36
CA ARG A 58 1.16 4.60 -6.16
C ARG A 58 1.69 5.23 -7.44
N ARG A 59 1.12 6.35 -7.90
CA ARG A 59 1.63 7.08 -9.08
C ARG A 59 2.93 7.83 -8.78
N HIS A 60 3.16 8.14 -7.51
CA HIS A 60 4.25 9.01 -7.08
C HIS A 60 5.17 8.35 -6.04
N ASN A 61 4.78 7.22 -5.44
CA ASN A 61 5.52 6.57 -4.35
C ASN A 61 5.43 5.04 -4.43
N LEU A 62 6.44 4.34 -3.89
CA LEU A 62 6.46 2.89 -3.71
C LEU A 62 5.70 2.49 -2.44
N PRO A 63 4.86 1.44 -2.44
CA PRO A 63 4.07 0.98 -1.28
C PRO A 63 4.88 0.84 0.00
N LEU A 64 4.27 1.16 1.13
CA LEU A 64 4.92 0.99 2.45
C LEU A 64 5.40 -0.44 2.72
N TRP A 65 4.79 -1.43 2.08
CA TRP A 65 5.19 -2.85 2.16
C TRP A 65 6.26 -3.24 1.14
N SER A 66 6.64 -2.35 0.20
CA SER A 66 7.73 -2.55 -0.74
C SER A 66 9.07 -2.43 -0.02
N ASP A 67 10.03 -3.27 -0.38
CA ASP A 67 11.33 -3.35 0.31
C ASP A 67 12.15 -2.05 0.24
N SER A 68 11.92 -1.23 -0.80
CA SER A 68 12.59 0.05 -0.97
C SER A 68 11.91 1.21 -0.21
N ALA A 69 10.74 1.00 0.40
CA ALA A 69 10.08 2.02 1.23
C ALA A 69 10.84 2.31 2.53
N CYS A 70 11.81 1.46 2.92
CA CYS A 70 12.75 1.71 4.01
C CYS A 70 14.03 2.45 3.56
N SER A 71 14.18 2.83 2.29
CA SER A 71 15.29 3.69 1.87
C SER A 71 15.00 5.14 2.26
N VAL A 72 15.75 5.64 3.23
CA VAL A 72 15.68 6.96 3.88
C VAL A 72 15.64 8.14 2.89
N HIS A 73 15.97 7.94 1.62
CA HIS A 73 15.95 8.99 0.59
C HIS A 73 14.57 9.31 -0.02
N ALA A 74 13.49 8.60 0.33
CA ALA A 74 12.14 8.97 -0.13
C ALA A 74 11.54 10.20 0.60
N TYR A 75 12.12 10.60 1.75
CA TYR A 75 11.61 11.69 2.60
C TYR A 75 12.57 12.88 2.74
N GLU A 76 13.59 13.00 1.89
CA GLU A 76 14.56 14.10 1.97
C GLU A 76 14.16 15.31 1.10
N GLY A 77 12.86 15.66 1.10
CA GLY A 77 12.30 16.61 0.12
C GLY A 77 11.08 17.43 0.53
N LYS A 78 10.68 17.45 1.80
CA LYS A 78 9.78 18.51 2.30
C LYS A 78 10.29 19.01 3.65
N ALA A 79 10.58 20.31 3.67
CA ALA A 79 11.12 21.04 4.80
C ALA A 79 10.28 20.84 6.06
N ASP A 80 10.95 20.84 7.21
CA ASP A 80 10.37 20.96 8.55
C ASP A 80 9.25 22.02 8.55
N GLU A 81 8.00 21.58 8.63
CA GLU A 81 6.94 22.40 9.21
C GLU A 81 6.82 21.99 10.67
N GLU A 82 7.21 22.93 11.54
CA GLU A 82 7.19 22.79 13.00
C GLU A 82 5.84 22.22 13.49
N PRO A 83 5.82 21.31 14.48
CA PRO A 83 4.58 20.80 15.04
C PRO A 83 3.80 21.95 15.70
N THR A 84 2.70 22.35 15.07
CA THR A 84 1.76 23.31 15.66
C THR A 84 1.18 22.71 16.95
N PRO A 85 1.23 23.41 18.10
CA PRO A 85 0.69 22.88 19.35
C PRO A 85 -0.83 22.71 19.26
N CYS A 86 -1.31 21.50 19.57
CA CYS A 86 -2.73 21.19 19.63
C CYS A 86 -3.43 22.12 20.64
N ARG A 87 -4.38 22.93 20.18
CA ARG A 87 -5.32 23.66 21.05
C ARG A 87 -6.12 22.65 21.86
N ARG A 88 -5.84 22.57 23.16
CA ARG A 88 -6.71 21.94 24.14
C ARG A 88 -8.02 22.73 24.20
N ILE A 89 -9.13 22.10 23.82
CA ILE A 89 -10.47 22.66 23.99
C ILE A 89 -10.86 22.36 25.44
N GLU A 90 -10.88 23.36 26.31
CA GLU A 90 -11.55 23.27 27.60
C GLU A 90 -13.02 23.69 27.43
N ALA A 91 -13.88 22.94 28.10
CA ALA A 91 -15.34 23.00 28.05
C ALA A 91 -15.93 24.26 28.70
#